data_AF-A0A971X6X3-F1
#
_entry.id   AF-A0A971X6X3-F1
#
_cell.length_a   1.000
_cell.length_b   1.000
_cell.length_c   1.000
_cell.angle_alpha   90.00
_cell.angle_beta   90.00
_cell.angle_gamma   90.00
#
_symmetry.space_group_name_H-M   'P 1'
#
loop_
_entity.id
_entity.type
_entity.pdbx_description
1 polymer ?
#
loop_
_entity_poly.entity_id
_entity_poly.type
_entity_poly.pdbx_seq_one_letter_code
_entity_poly.pdbx_strand_id
1 'polypeptide(L)'
;MENSLKAILMSAGVVVTLIVVSIGFMLMRSGQQAAKDTMGKLGQVNEELSESQYAMYDDNEVSGYDVVNALKKFKNEYIGIYVETKKNGGKWYIYSVSGDSLTASTNEMKNVMDEKSIEYINPYGKFTSEIQRDLNGTIIAIKFTQK
;
A
#
# COMPACT_ATOMS: atom_id res chain seq x y z
N MET A 1 70.58 8.64 -15.88
CA MET A 1 69.58 9.73 -15.87
C MET A 1 68.37 9.42 -16.73
N GLU A 2 68.52 8.82 -17.92
CA GLU A 2 67.38 8.55 -18.83
C GLU A 2 66.33 7.57 -18.25
N ASN A 3 66.76 6.51 -17.56
CA ASN A 3 65.85 5.54 -16.93
C ASN A 3 65.11 6.12 -15.71
N SER A 4 65.76 7.04 -14.98
CA SER A 4 65.17 7.72 -13.82
C SER A 4 64.04 8.66 -14.25
N LEU A 5 64.23 9.38 -15.37
CA LEU A 5 63.21 10.27 -15.94
C LEU A 5 61.99 9.48 -16.46
N LYS A 6 62.21 8.36 -17.15
CA LYS A 6 61.14 7.47 -17.62
C LYS A 6 60.36 6.84 -16.46
N ALA A 7 61.04 6.47 -15.38
CA ALA A 7 60.39 5.96 -14.15
C ALA A 7 59.52 7.02 -13.46
N ILE A 8 60.00 8.27 -13.37
CA ILE A 8 59.23 9.40 -12.83
C ILE A 8 57.98 9.65 -13.69
N LEU A 9 58.12 9.66 -15.01
CA LEU A 9 57.00 9.90 -15.92
C LEU A 9 55.95 8.76 -15.84
N MET A 10 56.38 7.50 -15.73
CA MET A 10 55.47 6.38 -15.47
C MET A 10 54.74 6.53 -14.14
N SER A 11 55.45 6.89 -13.06
CA SER A 11 54.84 7.05 -11.74
C SER A 11 53.79 8.17 -11.72
N ALA A 12 54.05 9.28 -12.42
CA ALA A 12 53.09 10.37 -12.56
C ALA A 12 51.82 9.91 -13.30
N GLY A 13 51.96 9.09 -14.36
CA GLY A 13 50.83 8.50 -15.07
C GLY A 13 49.96 7.61 -14.19
N VAL A 14 50.57 6.77 -13.36
CA VAL A 14 49.86 5.89 -12.42
C VAL A 14 49.12 6.69 -11.35
N VAL A 15 49.72 7.77 -10.84
CA VAL A 15 49.05 8.63 -9.84
C VAL A 15 47.81 9.29 -10.43
N VAL A 16 47.91 9.82 -11.65
CA VAL A 16 46.76 10.48 -12.32
C VAL A 16 45.63 9.49 -12.58
N THR A 17 45.93 8.27 -13.04
CA THR A 17 44.88 7.25 -13.27
C THR A 17 44.18 6.84 -11.97
N LEU A 18 44.91 6.70 -10.87
CA LEU A 18 44.32 6.41 -9.55
C LEU A 18 43.38 7.51 -9.07
N ILE A 19 43.71 8.78 -9.32
CA ILE A 19 42.84 9.92 -8.97
C ILE A 19 41.54 9.86 -9.76
N VAL A 20 41.62 9.65 -11.08
CA VAL A 20 40.43 9.59 -11.95
C VAL A 20 39.51 8.44 -11.55
N VAL A 21 40.07 7.25 -11.31
CA VAL A 21 39.32 6.08 -10.85
C VAL A 21 38.65 6.35 -9.50
N SER A 22 39.35 7.01 -8.57
CA SER A 22 38.81 7.35 -7.24
C SER A 22 37.60 8.30 -7.34
N ILE A 23 37.68 9.33 -8.19
CA ILE A 23 36.56 10.25 -8.45
C ILE A 23 35.38 9.49 -9.08
N GLY A 24 35.65 8.60 -10.04
CA GLY A 24 34.64 7.74 -10.65
C GLY A 24 33.89 6.88 -9.62
N PHE A 25 34.63 6.25 -8.70
CA PHE A 25 34.04 5.50 -7.59
C PHE A 25 33.24 6.38 -6.63
N MET A 26 33.72 7.60 -6.33
CA MET A 26 32.99 8.54 -5.47
C MET A 26 31.66 8.97 -6.09
N LEU A 27 31.65 9.27 -7.39
CA LEU A 27 30.43 9.62 -8.13
C LEU A 27 29.47 8.42 -8.21
N MET A 28 29.98 7.23 -8.49
CA MET A 28 29.16 6.01 -8.53
C MET A 28 28.52 5.74 -7.16
N ARG A 29 29.29 5.86 -6.06
CA ARG A 29 28.77 5.68 -4.71
C ARG A 29 27.70 6.73 -4.37
N SER A 30 27.92 7.98 -4.77
CA SER A 30 26.96 9.06 -4.56
C SER A 30 25.66 8.81 -5.34
N GLY A 31 25.76 8.36 -6.59
CA GLY A 31 24.61 7.98 -7.40
C GLY A 31 23.85 6.78 -6.82
N GLN A 32 24.56 5.77 -6.32
CA GLN A 32 23.95 4.63 -5.63
C GLN A 32 23.21 5.04 -4.35
N GLN A 33 23.78 5.97 -3.57
CA GLN A 33 23.13 6.48 -2.37
C GLN A 33 21.88 7.29 -2.70
N ALA A 34 21.95 8.21 -3.67
CA ALA A 34 20.79 8.95 -4.14
C ALA A 34 19.68 8.03 -4.69
N ALA A 35 20.05 6.95 -5.40
CA ALA A 35 19.11 5.94 -5.87
C ALA A 35 18.44 5.20 -4.69
N LYS A 36 19.22 4.79 -3.68
CA LYS A 36 18.68 4.16 -2.46
C LYS A 36 17.73 5.07 -1.69
N ASP A 37 18.07 6.33 -1.51
CA ASP A 37 17.24 7.31 -0.82
C ASP A 37 15.93 7.56 -1.59
N THR A 38 16.00 7.58 -2.92
CA THR A 38 14.82 7.71 -3.79
C THR A 38 13.94 6.48 -3.72
N MET A 39 14.52 5.27 -3.73
CA MET A 39 13.77 4.02 -3.57
C MET A 39 13.08 3.95 -2.20
N GLY A 40 13.75 4.39 -1.12
CA GLY A 40 13.15 4.47 0.21
C GLY A 40 11.96 5.42 0.25
N LYS A 41 12.10 6.63 -0.31
CA LYS A 41 11.00 7.60 -0.43
C LYS A 41 9.85 7.09 -1.29
N LEU A 42 10.13 6.36 -2.38
CA LEU A 42 9.10 5.73 -3.20
C LEU A 42 8.34 4.63 -2.45
N GLY A 43 9.01 3.86 -1.59
CA GLY A 43 8.36 2.91 -0.69
C GLY A 43 7.36 3.61 0.23
N GLN A 44 7.81 4.67 0.91
CA GLN A 44 6.97 5.47 1.81
C GLN A 44 5.78 6.12 1.08
N VAL A 45 5.99 6.69 -0.12
CA VAL A 45 4.90 7.26 -0.92
C VAL A 45 3.87 6.19 -1.31
N ASN A 46 4.30 4.97 -1.61
CA ASN A 46 3.36 3.87 -1.90
C ASN A 46 2.55 3.48 -0.65
N GLU A 47 3.17 3.45 0.53
CA GLU A 47 2.47 3.18 1.80
C GLU A 47 1.44 4.28 2.12
N GLU A 48 1.84 5.55 2.03
CA GLU A 48 0.94 6.70 2.24
C GLU A 48 -0.22 6.73 1.23
N LEU A 49 0.03 6.42 -0.04
CA LEU A 49 -1.02 6.30 -1.05
C LEU A 49 -1.95 5.10 -0.79
N SER A 50 -1.43 4.02 -0.20
CA SER A 50 -2.25 2.87 0.18
C SER A 50 -3.18 3.25 1.34
N GLU A 51 -2.66 3.95 2.36
CA GLU A 51 -3.49 4.48 3.46
C GLU A 51 -4.51 5.53 3.00
N SER A 52 -4.13 6.43 2.09
CA SER A 52 -5.04 7.45 1.55
C SER A 52 -6.26 6.85 0.86
N GLN A 53 -6.13 5.66 0.26
CA GLN A 53 -7.26 4.99 -0.38
C GLN A 53 -8.26 4.40 0.62
N TYR A 54 -7.88 4.23 1.88
CA TYR A 54 -8.78 3.82 2.93
C TYR A 54 -9.34 5.03 3.70
N ALA A 55 -8.55 6.11 3.83
CA ALA A 55 -8.97 7.35 4.49
C ALA A 55 -10.21 8.00 3.87
N MET A 56 -10.46 7.79 2.56
CA MET A 56 -11.71 8.26 1.91
C MET A 56 -12.99 7.62 2.46
N TYR A 57 -12.86 6.54 3.25
CA TYR A 57 -13.96 5.85 3.92
C TYR A 57 -14.00 6.10 5.43
N ASP A 58 -13.20 7.03 5.96
CA ASP A 58 -13.23 7.35 7.40
C ASP A 58 -14.35 8.36 7.70
N ASP A 59 -15.38 7.92 8.43
CA ASP A 59 -16.57 8.68 8.85
C ASP A 59 -17.32 9.40 7.72
N ASN A 60 -17.34 8.78 6.53
CA ASN A 60 -18.01 9.33 5.35
C ASN A 60 -19.36 8.65 5.10
N GLU A 61 -20.33 9.41 4.57
CA GLU A 61 -21.59 8.86 4.08
C GLU A 61 -21.40 8.41 2.62
N VAL A 62 -21.44 7.11 2.39
CA VAL A 62 -21.25 6.50 1.07
C VAL A 62 -22.53 5.83 0.58
N SER A 63 -22.72 5.74 -0.73
CA SER A 63 -23.86 5.02 -1.30
C SER A 63 -23.61 3.50 -1.30
N GLY A 64 -24.68 2.71 -1.34
CA GLY A 64 -24.55 1.25 -1.49
C GLY A 64 -23.81 0.84 -2.78
N TYR A 65 -23.89 1.66 -3.83
CA TYR A 65 -23.08 1.48 -5.04
C TYR A 65 -21.57 1.59 -4.73
N ASP A 66 -21.19 2.57 -3.92
CA ASP A 66 -19.80 2.74 -3.49
C ASP A 66 -19.33 1.57 -2.62
N VAL A 67 -20.18 1.05 -1.73
CA VAL A 67 -19.87 -0.14 -0.92
C VAL A 67 -19.59 -1.37 -1.81
N VAL A 68 -20.45 -1.61 -2.80
CA VAL A 68 -20.27 -2.72 -3.75
C VAL A 68 -19.02 -2.54 -4.60
N ASN A 69 -18.69 -1.30 -4.99
CA ASN A 69 -17.46 -1.01 -5.71
C ASN A 69 -16.21 -1.18 -4.84
N ALA A 70 -16.26 -0.79 -3.56
CA ALA A 70 -15.18 -1.01 -2.61
C ALA A 70 -14.91 -2.51 -2.44
N LEU A 71 -15.95 -3.32 -2.26
CA LEU A 71 -15.84 -4.79 -2.21
C LEU A 71 -15.14 -5.38 -3.45
N LYS A 72 -15.45 -4.86 -4.64
CA LYS A 72 -14.81 -5.30 -5.89
C LYS A 72 -13.37 -4.82 -6.01
N LYS A 73 -13.10 -3.57 -5.63
CA LYS A 73 -11.78 -2.94 -5.71
C LYS A 73 -10.77 -3.68 -4.81
N PHE A 74 -11.18 -3.97 -3.58
CA PHE A 74 -10.30 -4.54 -2.56
C PHE A 74 -10.31 -6.07 -2.51
N LYS A 75 -11.02 -6.75 -3.41
CA LYS A 75 -11.19 -8.22 -3.42
C LYS A 75 -9.90 -9.03 -3.26
N ASN A 76 -8.79 -8.53 -3.82
CA ASN A 76 -7.50 -9.21 -3.82
C ASN A 76 -6.50 -8.60 -2.81
N GLU A 77 -6.94 -7.66 -1.99
CA GLU A 77 -6.12 -7.01 -0.97
C GLU A 77 -6.31 -7.69 0.39
N TYR A 78 -5.29 -7.56 1.24
CA TYR A 78 -5.30 -8.11 2.59
C TYR A 78 -6.02 -7.17 3.56
N ILE A 79 -7.32 -6.99 3.36
CA ILE A 79 -8.18 -6.10 4.17
C ILE A 79 -9.54 -6.73 4.43
N GLY A 80 -10.08 -6.54 5.63
CA GLY A 80 -11.44 -6.96 5.96
C GLY A 80 -12.48 -5.91 5.58
N ILE A 81 -13.59 -6.32 4.96
CA ILE A 81 -14.72 -5.41 4.73
C ILE A 81 -15.93 -5.94 5.46
N TYR A 82 -16.44 -5.17 6.42
CA TYR A 82 -17.68 -5.47 7.12
C TYR A 82 -18.81 -4.64 6.54
N VAL A 83 -19.94 -5.29 6.22
CA VAL A 83 -21.14 -4.60 5.76
C VAL A 83 -22.32 -5.01 6.62
N GLU A 84 -22.90 -4.03 7.31
CA GLU A 84 -24.14 -4.15 8.06
C GLU A 84 -25.28 -3.51 7.28
N THR A 85 -26.21 -4.35 6.84
CA THR A 85 -27.47 -3.93 6.24
C THR A 85 -28.60 -4.10 7.26
N LYS A 86 -29.70 -3.37 7.05
CA LYS A 86 -30.92 -3.49 7.87
C LYS A 86 -31.54 -4.91 7.89
N LYS A 87 -31.12 -5.78 6.96
CA LYS A 87 -31.62 -7.16 6.83
C LYS A 87 -30.70 -8.21 7.45
N ASN A 88 -29.40 -7.93 7.62
CA ASN A 88 -28.38 -8.96 7.86
C ASN A 88 -27.64 -8.80 9.19
N GLY A 89 -27.76 -7.65 9.87
CA GLY A 89 -27.07 -7.41 11.15
C GLY A 89 -25.54 -7.48 11.08
N GLY A 90 -24.96 -7.42 9.87
CA GLY A 90 -23.52 -7.39 9.65
C GLY A 90 -22.89 -8.67 9.13
N LYS A 91 -22.16 -8.58 8.02
CA LYS A 91 -21.30 -9.66 7.51
C LYS A 91 -19.94 -9.16 7.08
N TRP A 92 -18.93 -10.01 7.30
CA TRP A 92 -17.58 -9.80 6.81
C TRP A 92 -17.39 -10.37 5.41
N TYR A 93 -16.68 -9.65 4.56
CA TYR A 93 -16.31 -10.01 3.21
C TYR A 93 -14.79 -9.86 3.05
N ILE A 94 -14.22 -10.64 2.14
CA ILE A 94 -12.76 -10.75 1.90
C ILE A 94 -12.03 -11.38 3.10
N TYR A 95 -11.90 -10.63 4.20
CA TYR A 95 -11.37 -11.12 5.47
C TYR A 95 -12.27 -10.69 6.63
N SER A 96 -12.44 -11.55 7.63
CA SER A 96 -13.01 -11.20 8.92
C SER A 96 -11.91 -10.82 9.89
N VAL A 97 -12.12 -9.74 10.62
CA VAL A 97 -11.19 -9.25 11.64
C VAL A 97 -11.65 -9.71 13.02
N SER A 98 -10.74 -10.36 13.76
CA SER A 98 -10.94 -10.71 15.17
C SER A 98 -9.69 -10.32 15.96
N GLY A 99 -9.73 -9.16 16.61
CA GLY A 99 -8.53 -8.53 17.18
C GLY A 99 -7.58 -8.08 16.06
N ASP A 100 -6.34 -8.57 16.10
CA ASP A 100 -5.30 -8.30 15.08
C ASP A 100 -5.24 -9.37 13.96
N SER A 101 -6.04 -10.43 14.03
CA SER A 101 -6.00 -11.52 13.04
C SER A 101 -7.04 -11.34 11.94
N LEU A 102 -6.60 -11.40 10.68
CA LEU A 102 -7.45 -11.48 9.49
C LEU A 102 -7.61 -12.94 9.06
N THR A 103 -8.85 -13.44 9.06
CA THR A 103 -9.20 -14.77 8.56
C THR A 103 -10.02 -14.64 7.28
N ALA A 104 -9.73 -15.45 6.25
CA ALA A 104 -10.44 -15.35 4.98
C ALA A 104 -11.95 -15.58 5.17
N SER A 105 -12.77 -14.66 4.67
CA SER A 105 -14.22 -14.78 4.76
C SER A 105 -14.74 -15.80 3.74
N THR A 106 -15.71 -16.62 4.15
CA THR A 106 -16.41 -17.59 3.30
C THR A 106 -17.62 -16.99 2.57
N ASN A 107 -17.95 -15.72 2.79
CA ASN A 107 -19.13 -15.08 2.18
C ASN A 107 -18.89 -14.75 0.70
N GLU A 108 -19.84 -15.15 -0.15
CA GLU A 108 -19.77 -14.91 -1.58
C GLU A 108 -20.28 -13.50 -1.95
N MET A 109 -19.44 -12.71 -2.63
CA MET A 109 -19.82 -11.39 -3.15
C MET A 109 -21.01 -11.42 -4.14
N LYS A 110 -21.38 -12.59 -4.66
CA LYS A 110 -22.53 -12.74 -5.56
C LYS A 110 -23.86 -12.42 -4.86
N ASN A 111 -23.95 -12.73 -3.57
CA ASN A 111 -25.16 -12.54 -2.76
C ASN A 111 -25.44 -11.08 -2.46
N VAL A 112 -24.44 -10.21 -2.64
CA VAL A 112 -24.50 -8.79 -2.32
C VAL A 112 -25.34 -8.00 -3.35
N MET A 113 -25.48 -8.55 -4.56
CA MET A 113 -26.28 -7.97 -5.65
C MET A 113 -27.64 -8.64 -5.84
N ASP A 114 -27.94 -9.73 -5.12
CA ASP A 114 -29.19 -10.46 -5.25
C ASP A 114 -30.24 -9.90 -4.28
N GLU A 115 -31.29 -9.25 -4.82
CA GLU A 115 -32.38 -8.63 -4.04
C GLU A 115 -33.11 -9.60 -3.10
N LYS A 116 -33.09 -10.90 -3.41
CA LYS A 116 -33.71 -11.95 -2.59
C LYS A 116 -32.83 -12.38 -1.43
N SER A 117 -31.53 -12.07 -1.49
CA SER A 117 -30.59 -12.37 -0.43
C SER A 117 -30.76 -11.42 0.74
N ILE A 118 -30.54 -11.95 1.95
CA ILE A 118 -30.37 -11.12 3.16
C ILE A 118 -29.14 -10.21 3.05
N GLU A 119 -28.16 -10.61 2.24
CA GLU A 119 -26.89 -9.90 2.02
C GLU A 119 -26.99 -8.77 1.00
N TYR A 120 -28.17 -8.57 0.42
CA TYR A 120 -28.39 -7.54 -0.58
C TYR A 120 -28.03 -6.14 -0.07
N ILE A 121 -27.17 -5.45 -0.81
CA ILE A 121 -26.88 -4.04 -0.62
C ILE A 121 -27.73 -3.25 -1.61
N ASN A 122 -28.63 -2.42 -1.09
CA ASN A 122 -29.39 -1.48 -1.92
C ASN A 122 -28.42 -0.42 -2.49
N PRO A 123 -28.25 -0.31 -3.82
CA PRO A 123 -27.35 0.68 -4.44
C PRO A 123 -27.69 2.13 -4.07
N TYR A 124 -28.96 2.42 -3.82
CA TYR A 124 -29.47 3.74 -3.41
C TYR A 124 -29.51 3.91 -1.89
N GLY A 125 -29.15 2.87 -1.12
CA GLY A 125 -29.05 2.94 0.32
C GLY A 125 -27.87 3.82 0.76
N LYS A 126 -28.04 4.50 1.89
CA LYS A 126 -26.97 5.28 2.53
C LYS A 126 -26.27 4.43 3.58
N PHE A 127 -24.95 4.47 3.57
CA PHE A 127 -24.10 3.75 4.51
C PHE A 127 -23.13 4.74 5.15
N THR A 128 -22.87 4.57 6.43
CA THR A 128 -21.78 5.24 7.12
C THR A 128 -20.57 4.32 7.09
N SER A 129 -19.42 4.84 6.66
CA SER A 129 -18.17 4.08 6.62
C SER A 129 -17.26 4.46 7.78
N GLU A 130 -16.59 3.47 8.37
CA GLU A 130 -15.63 3.64 9.46
C GLU A 130 -14.40 2.75 9.20
N ILE A 131 -13.21 3.26 9.46
CA ILE A 131 -11.98 2.46 9.35
C ILE A 131 -11.62 1.86 10.71
N GLN A 132 -11.18 0.60 10.70
CA GLN A 132 -10.64 -0.07 11.88
C GLN A 132 -9.13 -0.28 11.69
N ARG A 133 -8.36 0.14 12.70
CA ARG A 133 -6.91 -0.02 12.77
C ARG A 133 -6.52 -1.10 13.78
N ASP A 134 -5.39 -1.77 13.53
CA ASP A 134 -4.77 -2.70 14.47
C ASP A 134 -4.02 -1.97 15.60
N LEU A 135 -3.45 -2.72 16.53
CA LEU A 135 -2.62 -2.17 17.62
C LEU A 135 -1.36 -1.43 17.12
N ASN A 136 -0.93 -1.69 15.88
CA ASN A 136 0.23 -1.05 15.25
C ASN A 136 -0.14 0.21 14.44
N GLY A 137 -1.43 0.58 14.37
CA GLY A 137 -1.92 1.74 13.62
C GLY A 137 -2.21 1.48 12.14
N THR A 138 -2.01 0.24 11.66
CA THR A 138 -2.25 -0.20 10.29
C THR A 138 -3.75 -0.40 10.07
N ILE A 139 -4.28 0.04 8.93
CA ILE A 139 -5.69 -0.14 8.58
C ILE A 139 -5.94 -1.62 8.22
N ILE A 140 -6.78 -2.29 9.00
CA ILE A 140 -7.07 -3.73 8.84
C ILE A 140 -8.49 -4.00 8.34
N ALA A 141 -9.41 -3.04 8.50
CA ALA A 141 -10.77 -3.19 7.98
C ALA A 141 -11.49 -1.87 7.70
N ILE A 142 -12.52 -1.98 6.87
CA ILE A 142 -13.52 -0.94 6.63
C ILE A 142 -14.89 -1.49 7.01
N LYS A 143 -15.63 -0.79 7.86
CA LYS A 143 -17.00 -1.11 8.26
C LYS A 143 -17.97 -0.19 7.55
N PHE A 144 -19.00 -0.75 6.95
CA PHE A 144 -20.10 -0.02 6.33
C PHE A 144 -21.40 -0.35 7.05
N THR A 145 -22.04 0.65 7.64
CA THR A 145 -23.27 0.49 8.42
C THR A 145 -24.42 1.23 7.75
N GLN A 146 -25.49 0.51 7.40
CA GLN A 146 -26.64 1.10 6.72
C GLN A 146 -27.46 2.00 7.65
N LYS A 147 -27.77 3.21 7.19
CA LYS A 147 -28.63 4.19 7.88
C LYS A 147 -30.11 4.02 7.57
#